data_AF-A0A944Y7J2-F1
#
_entry.id   AF-A0A944Y7J2-F1
#
_cell.length_a   1.000
_cell.length_b   1.000
_cell.length_c   1.000
_cell.angle_alpha   90.00
_cell.angle_beta   90.00
_cell.angle_gamma   90.00
#
_symmetry.space_group_name_H-M   'P 1'
#
loop_
_entity.id
_entity.type
_entity.pdbx_description
1 polymer ?
#
loop_
_entity_poly.entity_id
_entity_poly.type
_entity_poly.pdbx_seq_one_letter_code
_entity_poly.pdbx_strand_id
1 'polypeptide(L)'
;MKDIEPRFFDTENKILAHLEWEAIRIIHFDGSHTDIADAYPKYEQPQNFWMQKYFDNGSDEHHGIKSKITRKEYQSLHDFYEALKPLLKPKKKGKALKDAKHRTAQASYQREQLGDGFIEGKPELFKDARDVAKYIADMGKDEAIFTDQLAQLLFRHKALELSDTQIQTLWNFLDNQVEKHLKLDRVEAAILDEDNKNLYFMWGKIKREYPKGDTFTWTTKEAAAKCGCSRTNIAPIMKKLEKLGAITLIQPGKAGANSPRAALYRRDA
;
A
#
# COMPACT_ATOMS: atom_id res chain seq x y z
N MET A 1 23.53 10.56 36.73
CA MET A 1 23.54 10.87 35.29
C MET A 1 22.11 10.93 34.81
N LYS A 2 21.74 11.90 33.98
CA LYS A 2 20.45 11.84 33.27
C LYS A 2 20.58 10.71 32.26
N ASP A 3 19.82 9.63 32.46
CA ASP A 3 19.88 8.40 31.67
C ASP A 3 19.22 8.64 30.30
N ILE A 4 19.94 9.35 29.43
CA ILE A 4 19.47 9.71 28.09
C ILE A 4 20.23 8.82 27.12
N GLU A 5 19.50 7.96 26.40
CA GLU A 5 20.06 7.15 25.34
C GLU A 5 19.99 7.94 24.01
N PRO A 6 21.13 8.35 23.42
CA PRO A 6 21.14 9.05 22.14
C PRO A 6 20.73 8.10 21.01
N ARG A 7 19.86 8.55 20.09
CA ARG A 7 19.30 7.74 19.00
C ARG A 7 20.17 7.69 17.75
N PHE A 8 21.00 8.71 17.52
CA PHE A 8 21.73 8.93 16.27
C PHE A 8 23.25 8.82 16.39
N PHE A 9 23.82 8.79 17.61
CA PHE A 9 25.28 8.80 17.81
C PHE A 9 26.00 7.65 17.10
N ASP A 10 25.45 6.44 17.12
CA ASP A 10 26.03 5.26 16.47
C ASP A 10 25.51 5.04 15.03
N THR A 11 24.68 5.94 14.51
CA THR A 11 24.14 5.81 13.14
C THR A 11 25.10 6.32 12.07
N GLU A 12 24.88 5.92 10.82
CA GLU A 12 25.67 6.44 9.68
C GLU A 12 25.43 7.93 9.42
N ASN A 13 24.29 8.48 9.85
CA ASN A 13 23.93 9.86 9.59
C ASN A 13 24.61 10.83 10.58
N LYS A 14 25.84 11.20 10.24
CA LYS A 14 26.68 12.05 11.11
C LYS A 14 26.17 13.48 11.29
N ILE A 15 25.36 13.98 10.36
CA ILE A 15 24.70 15.28 10.50
C ILE A 15 23.66 15.23 11.63
N LEU A 16 22.85 14.15 11.67
CA LEU A 16 21.87 13.97 12.74
C LEU A 16 22.52 13.68 14.09
N ALA A 17 23.61 12.92 14.11
CA ALA A 17 24.41 12.71 15.32
C ALA A 17 24.94 14.03 15.91
N HIS A 18 25.41 14.96 15.05
CA HIS A 18 25.83 16.29 15.51
C HIS A 18 24.64 17.13 16.06
N LEU A 19 23.50 17.13 15.36
CA LEU A 19 22.32 17.86 15.82
C LEU A 19 21.78 17.32 17.15
N GLU A 20 21.76 16.01 17.32
CA GLU A 20 21.34 15.36 18.57
C GLU A 20 22.30 15.66 19.71
N TRP A 21 23.62 15.62 19.46
CA TRP A 21 24.63 16.00 20.45
C TRP A 21 24.37 17.41 20.98
N GLU A 22 24.09 18.34 20.06
CA GLU A 22 23.86 19.74 20.39
C GLU A 22 22.53 19.97 21.10
N ALA A 23 21.49 19.22 20.73
CA ALA A 23 20.21 19.24 21.43
C ALA A 23 20.37 18.72 22.87
N ILE A 24 21.05 17.59 23.06
CA ILE A 24 21.33 17.03 24.40
C ILE A 24 22.16 18.04 25.22
N ARG A 25 23.21 18.63 24.63
CA ARG A 25 24.08 19.61 25.29
C ARG A 25 23.28 20.80 25.80
N ILE A 26 22.44 21.38 24.95
CA ILE A 26 21.72 22.62 25.28
C ILE A 26 20.52 22.36 26.21
N ILE A 27 19.81 21.25 26.04
CA ILE A 27 18.59 20.96 26.80
C ILE A 27 18.91 20.35 28.18
N HIS A 28 19.93 19.49 28.27
CA HIS A 28 20.20 18.72 29.49
C HIS A 28 21.45 19.13 30.26
N PHE A 29 22.38 19.81 29.60
CA PHE A 29 23.65 20.27 30.18
C PHE A 29 23.81 21.81 30.09
N ASP A 30 22.72 22.54 29.85
CA ASP A 30 22.68 24.01 29.77
C ASP A 30 23.68 24.65 28.79
N GLY A 31 24.18 23.88 27.82
CA GLY A 31 25.19 24.31 26.87
C GLY A 31 26.63 24.02 27.30
N SER A 32 26.87 23.39 28.44
CA SER A 32 28.22 23.02 28.89
C SER A 32 28.84 21.96 27.99
N HIS A 33 30.00 22.28 27.40
CA HIS A 33 30.76 21.32 26.59
C HIS A 33 31.48 20.29 27.46
N THR A 34 31.93 20.68 28.65
CA THR A 34 32.59 19.80 29.61
C THR A 34 31.63 18.75 30.15
N ASP A 35 30.43 19.17 30.58
CA ASP A 35 29.51 18.25 31.27
C ASP A 35 28.93 17.18 30.33
N ILE A 36 28.73 17.51 29.05
CA ILE A 36 28.30 16.51 28.06
C ILE A 36 29.45 15.56 27.68
N ALA A 37 30.69 16.06 27.61
CA ALA A 37 31.86 15.21 27.35
C ALA A 37 32.07 14.21 28.49
N ASP A 38 31.94 14.66 29.74
CA ASP A 38 32.02 13.81 30.93
C ASP A 38 30.88 12.77 30.99
N ALA A 39 29.69 13.13 30.53
CA ALA A 39 28.55 12.21 30.45
C ALA A 39 28.67 11.19 29.31
N TYR A 40 29.34 11.55 28.21
CA TYR A 40 29.47 10.73 27.00
C TYR A 40 30.92 10.65 26.51
N PRO A 41 31.88 10.17 27.32
CA PRO A 41 33.31 10.22 27.00
C PRO A 41 33.67 9.43 25.74
N LYS A 42 32.92 8.37 25.45
CA LYS A 42 33.04 7.57 24.21
C LYS A 42 32.86 8.41 22.94
N TYR A 43 32.08 9.49 23.00
CA TYR A 43 31.64 10.25 21.83
C TYR A 43 32.32 11.63 21.69
N GLU A 44 33.22 11.99 22.61
CA GLU A 44 33.98 13.26 22.56
C GLU A 44 34.80 13.39 21.25
N GLN A 45 35.54 12.34 20.89
CA GLN A 45 36.31 12.30 19.65
C GLN A 45 35.40 12.20 18.40
N PRO A 46 34.39 11.29 18.34
CA PRO A 46 33.43 11.24 17.25
C PRO A 46 32.67 12.53 16.97
N GLN A 47 32.34 13.33 17.99
CA GLN A 47 31.53 14.52 17.82
C GLN A 47 32.21 15.59 16.95
N ASN A 48 33.53 15.72 17.03
CA ASN A 48 34.28 16.62 16.14
C ASN A 48 34.13 16.21 14.66
N PHE A 49 34.17 14.89 14.39
CA PHE A 49 33.95 14.37 13.04
C PHE A 49 32.51 14.63 12.57
N TRP A 50 31.52 14.52 13.46
CA TRP A 50 30.12 14.82 13.13
C TRP A 50 29.92 16.30 12.83
N MET A 51 30.55 17.18 13.61
CA MET A 51 30.53 18.62 13.41
C MET A 51 31.11 18.99 12.03
N GLN A 52 32.24 18.42 11.65
CA GLN A 52 32.82 18.64 10.32
C GLN A 52 31.85 18.19 9.22
N LYS A 53 31.28 16.99 9.33
CA LYS A 53 30.31 16.47 8.36
C LYS A 53 29.05 17.33 8.26
N TYR A 54 28.62 17.93 9.37
CA TYR A 54 27.51 18.88 9.40
C TYR A 54 27.85 20.16 8.63
N PHE A 55 29.04 20.73 8.80
CA PHE A 55 29.44 21.93 8.05
C PHE A 55 29.64 21.65 6.57
N ASP A 56 30.19 20.49 6.22
CA ASP A 56 30.46 20.11 4.82
C ASP A 56 29.18 19.78 4.04
N ASN A 57 28.20 19.14 4.69
CA ASN A 57 27.04 18.53 4.01
C ASN A 57 25.69 18.95 4.59
N GLY A 58 25.68 19.93 5.49
CA GLY A 58 24.47 20.53 6.04
C GLY A 58 23.57 21.09 4.95
N SER A 59 22.27 20.94 5.13
CA SER A 59 21.27 21.60 4.28
C SER A 59 20.63 22.73 5.07
N ASP A 60 19.93 23.63 4.40
CA ASP A 60 19.22 24.75 5.06
C ASP A 60 18.26 24.26 6.16
N GLU A 61 17.61 23.11 5.97
CA GLU A 61 16.75 22.51 6.98
C GLU A 61 17.55 22.06 8.23
N HIS A 62 18.78 21.56 8.05
CA HIS A 62 19.68 21.20 9.16
C HIS A 62 20.16 22.46 9.91
N HIS A 63 20.43 23.56 9.19
CA HIS A 63 20.78 24.85 9.79
C HIS A 63 19.60 25.47 10.53
N GLY A 64 18.39 25.32 10.01
CA GLY A 64 17.15 25.73 10.68
C GLY A 64 16.98 25.03 12.03
N ILE A 65 17.12 23.70 12.08
CA ILE A 65 17.05 22.95 13.35
C ILE A 65 18.17 23.39 14.31
N LYS A 66 19.41 23.50 13.83
CA LYS A 66 20.54 23.95 14.66
C LYS A 66 20.29 25.33 15.26
N SER A 67 19.75 26.28 14.48
CA SER A 67 19.40 27.61 14.97
C SER A 67 18.37 27.54 16.10
N LYS A 68 17.34 26.69 15.97
CA LYS A 68 16.31 26.51 17.00
C LYS A 68 16.86 25.87 18.27
N ILE A 69 17.78 24.91 18.13
CA ILE A 69 18.53 24.35 19.26
C ILE A 69 19.29 25.46 19.99
N THR A 70 20.11 26.25 19.29
CA THR A 70 20.93 27.32 19.89
C THR A 70 20.07 28.39 20.58
N ARG A 71 18.90 28.71 20.02
CA ARG A 71 17.94 29.66 20.61
C ARG A 71 17.12 29.08 21.75
N LYS A 72 17.36 27.82 22.15
CA LYS A 72 16.60 27.10 23.19
C LYS A 72 15.09 27.06 22.91
N GLU A 73 14.71 26.97 21.63
CA GLU A 73 13.30 26.89 21.23
C GLU A 73 12.68 25.50 21.49
N TYR A 74 13.51 24.46 21.62
CA TYR A 74 13.07 23.13 22.02
C TYR A 74 13.11 22.99 23.56
N GLN A 75 11.96 22.74 24.17
CA GLN A 75 11.83 22.60 25.63
C GLN A 75 12.24 21.20 26.11
N SER A 76 12.19 20.20 25.22
CA SER A 76 12.56 18.82 25.51
C SER A 76 13.21 18.13 24.31
N LEU A 77 13.89 17.00 24.55
CA LEU A 77 14.37 16.13 23.47
C LEU A 77 13.22 15.55 22.63
N HIS A 78 12.03 15.36 23.23
CA HIS A 78 10.86 14.91 22.48
C HIS A 78 10.49 15.92 21.38
N ASP A 79 10.44 17.22 21.72
CA ASP A 79 10.13 18.30 20.75
C ASP A 79 11.17 18.37 19.62
N PHE A 80 12.45 18.16 19.97
CA PHE A 80 13.52 18.04 19.00
C PHE A 80 13.32 16.86 18.05
N TYR A 81 13.00 15.67 18.57
CA TYR A 81 12.75 14.49 17.73
C TYR A 81 11.50 14.64 16.86
N GLU A 82 10.43 15.28 17.34
CA GLU A 82 9.26 15.60 16.53
C GLU A 82 9.64 16.53 15.36
N ALA A 83 10.46 17.55 15.62
CA ALA A 83 10.96 18.46 14.57
C ALA A 83 11.89 17.77 13.56
N LEU A 84 12.54 16.67 13.94
CA LEU A 84 13.38 15.85 13.06
C LEU A 84 12.58 14.89 12.16
N LYS A 85 11.37 14.47 12.54
CA LYS A 85 10.57 13.49 11.76
C LYS A 85 10.42 13.83 10.27
N PRO A 86 10.22 15.10 9.85
CA PRO A 86 10.14 15.46 8.43
C PRO A 86 11.43 15.18 7.66
N LEU A 87 12.61 15.35 8.29
CA LEU A 87 13.92 15.10 7.69
C LEU A 87 14.25 13.61 7.55
N LEU A 88 13.68 12.78 8.44
CA LEU A 88 13.84 11.32 8.41
C LEU A 88 13.03 10.65 7.30
N LYS A 89 12.04 11.35 6.72
CA LYS A 89 11.26 10.80 5.61
C LYS A 89 12.11 10.82 4.33
N PRO A 90 12.09 9.74 3.52
CA PRO A 90 12.78 9.74 2.23
C PRO A 90 12.30 10.91 1.36
N LYS A 91 13.21 11.85 1.06
CA LYS A 91 12.91 12.93 0.13
C LYS A 91 12.65 12.29 -1.24
N LYS A 92 11.50 12.60 -1.83
CA LYS A 92 11.17 12.18 -3.20
C LYS A 92 12.19 12.80 -4.14
N LYS A 93 13.01 11.98 -4.80
CA LYS A 93 14.00 12.39 -5.79
C LYS A 93 13.75 11.64 -7.11
N GLY A 94 14.29 12.17 -8.21
CA GLY A 94 14.25 11.51 -9.53
C GLY A 94 12.83 11.18 -10.00
N LYS A 95 12.58 9.91 -10.37
CA LYS A 95 11.27 9.44 -10.87
C LYS A 95 10.15 9.64 -9.84
N ALA A 96 10.41 9.39 -8.55
CA ALA A 96 9.41 9.58 -7.50
C ALA A 96 8.98 11.05 -7.33
N LEU A 97 9.90 12.00 -7.59
CA LEU A 97 9.60 13.43 -7.60
C LEU A 97 8.80 13.82 -8.85
N LYS A 98 9.18 13.30 -10.02
CA LYS A 98 8.44 13.52 -11.27
C LYS A 98 7.01 13.00 -11.18
N ASP A 99 6.80 11.80 -10.66
CA ASP A 99 5.48 11.20 -10.45
C ASP A 99 4.65 11.96 -9.41
N ALA A 100 5.28 12.52 -8.37
CA ALA A 100 4.59 13.37 -7.41
C ALA A 100 4.14 14.69 -8.06
N LYS A 101 5.03 15.35 -8.83
CA LYS A 101 4.69 16.55 -9.60
C LYS A 101 3.59 16.27 -10.63
N HIS A 102 3.65 15.13 -11.32
CA HIS A 102 2.62 14.69 -12.26
C HIS A 102 1.27 14.49 -11.56
N ARG A 103 1.24 13.87 -10.37
CA ARG A 103 0.01 13.73 -9.58
C ARG A 103 -0.54 15.06 -9.08
N THR A 104 0.31 15.98 -8.66
CA THR A 104 -0.12 17.33 -8.28
C THR A 104 -0.64 18.12 -9.47
N ALA A 105 0.06 18.07 -10.61
CA ALA A 105 -0.41 18.66 -11.87
C ALA A 105 -1.71 18.01 -12.35
N GLN A 106 -1.90 16.71 -12.11
CA GLN A 106 -3.15 16.00 -12.41
C GLN A 106 -4.31 16.48 -11.52
N ALA A 107 -4.07 16.86 -10.27
CA ALA A 107 -5.11 17.45 -9.42
C ALA A 107 -5.51 18.85 -9.92
N SER A 108 -4.54 19.69 -10.33
CA SER A 108 -4.82 20.98 -10.96
C SER A 108 -5.55 20.81 -12.30
N TYR A 109 -5.13 19.85 -13.13
CA TYR A 109 -5.79 19.51 -14.38
C TYR A 109 -7.21 18.96 -14.16
N GLN A 110 -7.43 18.14 -13.14
CA GLN A 110 -8.77 17.67 -12.76
C GLN A 110 -9.66 18.83 -12.30
N ARG A 111 -9.11 19.81 -11.57
CA ARG A 111 -9.85 21.03 -11.20
C ARG A 111 -10.25 21.84 -12.43
N GLU A 112 -9.36 22.00 -13.40
CA GLU A 112 -9.65 22.68 -14.68
C GLU A 112 -10.68 21.94 -15.54
N GLN A 113 -10.60 20.61 -15.60
CA GLN A 113 -11.50 19.77 -16.40
C GLN A 113 -12.89 19.62 -15.78
N LEU A 114 -12.96 19.44 -14.46
CA LEU A 114 -14.22 19.20 -13.76
C LEU A 114 -14.94 20.49 -13.39
N GLY A 115 -14.22 21.63 -13.32
CA GLY A 115 -14.79 22.93 -12.96
C GLY A 115 -15.60 22.84 -11.67
N ASP A 116 -16.88 23.19 -11.75
CA ASP A 116 -17.85 23.13 -10.63
C ASP A 116 -18.10 21.71 -10.11
N GLY A 117 -17.74 20.67 -10.85
CA GLY A 117 -17.80 19.26 -10.44
C GLY A 117 -16.63 18.80 -9.58
N PHE A 118 -15.59 19.62 -9.41
CA PHE A 118 -14.44 19.26 -8.57
C PHE A 118 -14.82 19.23 -7.09
N ILE A 119 -14.51 18.12 -6.41
CA ILE A 119 -14.76 17.96 -4.97
C ILE A 119 -13.46 18.26 -4.21
N GLU A 120 -13.40 19.44 -3.59
CA GLU A 120 -12.25 19.88 -2.81
C GLU A 120 -12.32 19.38 -1.35
N GLY A 121 -11.17 19.05 -0.75
CA GLY A 121 -11.06 18.81 0.68
C GLY A 121 -11.66 17.51 1.23
N LYS A 122 -12.14 16.58 0.40
CA LYS A 122 -12.72 15.29 0.84
C LYS A 122 -11.97 14.06 0.28
N PRO A 123 -10.67 13.84 0.58
CA PRO A 123 -9.92 12.70 0.06
C PRO A 123 -10.38 11.34 0.62
N GLU A 124 -10.85 11.29 1.87
CA GLU A 124 -11.36 10.05 2.48
C GLU A 124 -12.68 9.58 1.83
N LEU A 125 -13.50 10.50 1.30
CA LEU A 125 -14.69 10.17 0.51
C LEU A 125 -14.34 9.29 -0.69
N PHE A 126 -13.32 9.69 -1.45
CA PHE A 126 -12.86 8.92 -2.63
C PHE A 126 -12.13 7.64 -2.26
N LYS A 127 -11.60 7.53 -1.04
CA LYS A 127 -10.98 6.31 -0.55
C LYS A 127 -12.07 5.28 -0.22
N ASP A 128 -13.04 5.65 0.61
CA ASP A 128 -14.16 4.78 0.96
C ASP A 128 -15.03 4.44 -0.27
N ALA A 129 -15.15 5.35 -1.23
CA ALA A 129 -15.80 5.08 -2.51
C ALA A 129 -15.21 3.86 -3.25
N ARG A 130 -13.90 3.61 -3.12
CA ARG A 130 -13.27 2.42 -3.74
C ARG A 130 -13.72 1.13 -3.05
N ASP A 131 -13.86 1.15 -1.74
CA ASP A 131 -14.32 -0.02 -0.98
C ASP A 131 -15.80 -0.30 -1.25
N VAL A 132 -16.62 0.76 -1.33
CA VAL A 132 -18.02 0.67 -1.74
C VAL A 132 -18.15 0.13 -3.16
N ALA A 133 -17.32 0.58 -4.10
CA ALA A 133 -17.32 0.06 -5.47
C ALA A 133 -17.03 -1.44 -5.54
N LYS A 134 -16.12 -1.96 -4.70
CA LYS A 134 -15.87 -3.40 -4.59
C LYS A 134 -17.15 -4.13 -4.19
N TYR A 135 -17.80 -3.68 -3.11
CA TYR A 135 -19.04 -4.30 -2.62
C TYR A 135 -20.15 -4.30 -3.69
N ILE A 136 -20.36 -3.18 -4.39
CA ILE A 136 -21.34 -3.09 -5.47
C ILE A 136 -21.01 -4.08 -6.60
N ALA A 137 -19.74 -4.21 -6.98
CA ALA A 137 -19.30 -5.13 -8.02
C ALA A 137 -19.51 -6.60 -7.62
N ASP A 138 -19.21 -6.94 -6.37
CA ASP A 138 -19.42 -8.27 -5.78
C ASP A 138 -20.92 -8.66 -5.82
N MET A 139 -21.81 -7.68 -5.63
CA MET A 139 -23.27 -7.86 -5.61
C MET A 139 -23.94 -7.91 -6.98
N GLY A 140 -23.25 -7.66 -8.09
CA GLY A 140 -23.90 -7.68 -9.41
C GLY A 140 -23.84 -6.39 -10.22
N LYS A 141 -23.46 -5.25 -9.60
CA LYS A 141 -23.83 -3.90 -10.07
C LYS A 141 -25.35 -3.74 -10.17
N ASP A 142 -26.05 -4.10 -9.10
CA ASP A 142 -27.47 -3.80 -8.96
C ASP A 142 -27.67 -2.30 -8.75
N GLU A 143 -28.61 -1.70 -9.48
CA GLU A 143 -28.85 -0.26 -9.50
C GLU A 143 -29.41 0.27 -8.17
N ALA A 144 -30.24 -0.52 -7.49
CA ALA A 144 -30.79 -0.15 -6.19
C ALA A 144 -29.70 -0.17 -5.11
N ILE A 145 -28.84 -1.19 -5.13
CA ILE A 145 -27.65 -1.26 -4.25
C ILE A 145 -26.70 -0.11 -4.55
N PHE A 146 -26.46 0.21 -5.82
CA PHE A 146 -25.59 1.31 -6.21
C PHE A 146 -26.06 2.65 -5.61
N THR A 147 -27.35 2.95 -5.79
CA THR A 147 -27.95 4.21 -5.35
C THR A 147 -27.97 4.32 -3.82
N ASP A 148 -28.35 3.25 -3.13
CA ASP A 148 -28.32 3.17 -1.66
C ASP A 148 -26.90 3.41 -1.11
N GLN A 149 -25.91 2.71 -1.67
CA GLN A 149 -24.53 2.83 -1.20
C GLN A 149 -23.91 4.20 -1.48
N LEU A 150 -24.26 4.85 -2.59
CA LEU A 150 -23.87 6.23 -2.85
C LEU A 150 -24.47 7.19 -1.82
N ALA A 151 -25.76 7.05 -1.49
CA ALA A 151 -26.42 7.88 -0.48
C ALA A 151 -25.80 7.69 0.92
N GLN A 152 -25.53 6.44 1.32
CA GLN A 152 -24.85 6.13 2.58
C GLN A 152 -23.43 6.71 2.63
N LEU A 153 -22.70 6.66 1.52
CA LEU A 153 -21.36 7.24 1.41
C LEU A 153 -21.39 8.77 1.58
N LEU A 154 -22.33 9.46 0.93
CA LEU A 154 -22.51 10.91 1.08
C LEU A 154 -22.87 11.29 2.52
N PHE A 155 -23.77 10.54 3.15
CA PHE A 155 -24.15 10.76 4.55
C PHE A 155 -22.96 10.57 5.50
N ARG A 156 -22.21 9.47 5.37
CA ARG A 156 -21.05 9.14 6.23
C ARG A 156 -19.98 10.23 6.21
N HIS A 157 -19.74 10.82 5.03
CA HIS A 157 -18.71 11.84 4.82
C HIS A 157 -19.23 13.28 4.98
N LYS A 158 -20.46 13.46 5.48
CA LYS A 158 -21.13 14.77 5.60
C LYS A 158 -20.95 15.57 4.31
N ALA A 159 -21.38 14.98 3.20
CA ALA A 159 -21.21 15.50 1.85
C ALA A 159 -22.57 15.67 1.15
N LEU A 160 -23.62 15.90 1.93
CA LEU A 160 -24.97 16.17 1.41
C LEU A 160 -25.08 17.56 0.79
N GLU A 161 -24.14 18.45 1.10
CA GLU A 161 -24.02 19.79 0.54
C GLU A 161 -23.37 19.84 -0.85
N LEU A 162 -22.93 18.70 -1.40
CA LEU A 162 -22.35 18.65 -2.75
C LEU A 162 -23.39 19.05 -3.80
N SER A 163 -22.94 19.80 -4.81
CA SER A 163 -23.79 20.14 -5.95
C SER A 163 -24.12 18.91 -6.79
N ASP A 164 -25.20 18.97 -7.58
CA ASP A 164 -25.57 17.90 -8.51
C ASP A 164 -24.40 17.52 -9.44
N THR A 165 -23.62 18.51 -9.89
CA THR A 165 -22.41 18.30 -10.73
C THR A 165 -21.31 17.54 -9.98
N GLN A 166 -21.12 17.82 -8.69
CA GLN A 166 -20.16 17.10 -7.84
C GLN A 166 -20.66 15.69 -7.54
N ILE A 167 -21.95 15.51 -7.26
CA ILE A 167 -22.57 14.20 -7.05
C ILE A 167 -22.42 13.35 -8.32
N GLN A 168 -22.66 13.92 -9.51
CA GLN A 168 -22.44 13.22 -10.78
C GLN A 168 -20.98 12.84 -10.99
N THR A 169 -20.04 13.68 -10.56
CA THR A 169 -18.60 13.38 -10.61
C THR A 169 -18.25 12.19 -9.71
N LEU A 170 -18.80 12.15 -8.50
CA LEU A 170 -18.62 11.03 -7.57
C LEU A 170 -19.28 9.75 -8.12
N TRP A 171 -20.49 9.85 -8.68
CA TRP A 171 -21.17 8.75 -9.34
C TRP A 171 -20.32 8.17 -10.47
N ASN A 172 -19.82 9.02 -11.38
CA ASN A 172 -18.96 8.61 -12.50
C ASN A 172 -17.66 7.95 -12.00
N PHE A 173 -17.07 8.48 -10.92
CA PHE A 173 -15.90 7.87 -10.31
C PHE A 173 -16.22 6.48 -9.76
N LEU A 174 -17.31 6.34 -9.01
CA LEU A 174 -17.75 5.10 -8.39
C LEU A 174 -18.07 4.04 -9.45
N ASP A 175 -18.84 4.41 -10.47
CA ASP A 175 -19.19 3.54 -11.60
C ASP A 175 -17.94 3.03 -12.32
N ASN A 176 -16.96 3.91 -12.60
CA ASN A 176 -15.68 3.51 -13.18
C ASN A 176 -14.87 2.56 -12.28
N GLN A 177 -14.96 2.66 -10.95
CA GLN A 177 -14.30 1.68 -10.07
C GLN A 177 -15.05 0.35 -10.07
N VAL A 178 -16.39 0.36 -10.06
CA VAL A 178 -17.21 -0.85 -10.18
C VAL A 178 -16.87 -1.58 -11.47
N GLU A 179 -16.81 -0.88 -12.60
CA GLU A 179 -16.42 -1.45 -13.89
C GLU A 179 -15.00 -2.07 -13.86
N LYS A 180 -14.05 -1.48 -13.14
CA LYS A 180 -12.72 -2.09 -12.96
C LYS A 180 -12.78 -3.39 -12.16
N HIS A 181 -13.62 -3.44 -11.14
CA HIS A 181 -13.84 -4.66 -10.35
C HIS A 181 -14.63 -5.71 -11.12
N LEU A 182 -15.55 -5.33 -12.00
CA LEU A 182 -16.25 -6.27 -12.90
C LEU A 182 -15.36 -6.77 -14.05
N LYS A 183 -14.38 -5.96 -14.50
CA LYS A 183 -13.35 -6.38 -15.47
C LYS A 183 -12.41 -7.44 -14.89
N LEU A 184 -12.21 -7.44 -13.58
CA LEU A 184 -11.67 -8.61 -12.89
C LEU A 184 -12.76 -9.68 -12.89
N ASP A 185 -12.52 -10.81 -13.55
CA ASP A 185 -13.44 -11.94 -13.51
C ASP A 185 -13.76 -12.25 -12.04
N ARG A 186 -15.04 -12.31 -11.68
CA ARG A 186 -15.48 -12.61 -10.31
C ARG A 186 -14.84 -13.90 -9.79
N VAL A 187 -14.60 -14.84 -10.70
CA VAL A 187 -13.91 -16.08 -10.39
C VAL A 187 -12.43 -15.84 -10.04
N GLU A 188 -11.74 -14.93 -10.73
CA GLU A 188 -10.37 -14.54 -10.36
C GLU A 188 -10.31 -13.82 -9.02
N ALA A 189 -11.27 -12.93 -8.74
CA ALA A 189 -11.37 -12.26 -7.45
C ALA A 189 -11.61 -13.27 -6.32
N ALA A 190 -12.58 -14.18 -6.50
CA ALA A 190 -12.88 -15.20 -5.51
C ALA A 190 -11.73 -16.21 -5.32
N ILE A 191 -10.95 -16.50 -6.36
CA ILE A 191 -9.73 -17.32 -6.25
C ILE A 191 -8.63 -16.58 -5.47
N LEU A 192 -8.50 -15.25 -5.64
CA LEU A 192 -7.54 -14.45 -4.90
C LEU A 192 -7.90 -14.34 -3.41
N ASP A 193 -9.18 -14.21 -3.09
CA ASP A 193 -9.66 -14.13 -1.69
C ASP A 193 -9.43 -15.42 -0.88
N GLU A 194 -9.16 -16.55 -1.55
CA GLU A 194 -8.78 -17.83 -0.91
C GLU A 194 -7.32 -17.87 -0.39
N ASP A 195 -6.52 -16.83 -0.68
CA ASP A 195 -5.10 -16.71 -0.31
C ASP A 195 -4.25 -17.96 -0.62
N ASN A 196 -4.61 -18.68 -1.69
CA ASN A 196 -3.97 -19.92 -2.10
C ASN A 196 -3.22 -19.74 -3.42
N LYS A 197 -1.89 -19.58 -3.32
CA LYS A 197 -1.01 -19.40 -4.49
C LYS A 197 -1.12 -20.52 -5.52
N ASN A 198 -1.30 -21.77 -5.09
CA ASN A 198 -1.42 -22.91 -6.00
C ASN A 198 -2.75 -22.89 -6.76
N LEU A 199 -3.83 -22.45 -6.12
CA LEU A 199 -5.15 -22.29 -6.74
C LEU A 199 -5.11 -21.24 -7.85
N TYR A 200 -4.56 -20.06 -7.56
CA TYR A 200 -4.43 -18.98 -8.54
C TYR A 200 -3.52 -19.37 -9.71
N PHE A 201 -2.37 -19.99 -9.43
CA PHE A 201 -1.44 -20.40 -10.48
C PHE A 201 -2.03 -21.51 -11.37
N MET A 202 -2.73 -22.49 -10.77
CA MET A 202 -3.42 -23.54 -11.52
C MET A 202 -4.50 -22.97 -12.44
N TRP A 203 -5.31 -22.04 -11.92
CA TRP A 203 -6.30 -21.33 -12.73
C TRP A 203 -5.67 -20.57 -13.90
N GLY A 204 -4.57 -19.86 -13.64
CA GLY A 204 -3.81 -19.17 -14.67
C GLY A 204 -3.35 -20.08 -15.81
N LYS A 205 -2.90 -21.30 -15.48
CA LYS A 205 -2.50 -22.32 -16.48
C LYS A 205 -3.69 -22.82 -17.30
N ILE A 206 -4.82 -23.12 -16.65
CA ILE A 206 -6.05 -23.56 -17.34
C ILE A 206 -6.52 -22.48 -18.32
N LYS A 207 -6.61 -21.22 -17.89
CA LYS A 207 -7.01 -20.10 -18.76
C LYS A 207 -6.09 -19.90 -19.96
N ARG A 208 -4.79 -20.12 -19.77
CA ARG A 208 -3.78 -19.92 -20.81
C ARG A 208 -3.85 -21.00 -21.88
N GLU A 209 -4.19 -22.23 -21.50
CA GLU A 209 -4.23 -23.39 -22.39
C GLU A 209 -5.60 -23.60 -23.05
N TYR A 210 -6.69 -23.31 -22.34
CA TYR A 210 -8.05 -23.66 -22.78
C TYR A 210 -8.94 -22.41 -22.86
N PRO A 211 -9.55 -22.11 -24.03
CA PRO A 211 -10.55 -21.05 -24.15
C PRO A 211 -11.79 -21.30 -23.27
N LYS A 212 -12.56 -20.24 -23.00
CA LYS A 212 -13.85 -20.35 -22.29
C LYS A 212 -14.80 -21.25 -23.09
N GLY A 213 -15.48 -22.16 -22.40
CA GLY A 213 -16.37 -23.16 -22.99
C GLY A 213 -15.67 -24.44 -23.44
N ASP A 214 -14.33 -24.44 -23.51
CA ASP A 214 -13.56 -25.60 -23.96
C ASP A 214 -13.39 -26.65 -22.85
N THR A 215 -13.14 -27.90 -23.25
CA THR A 215 -12.98 -29.03 -22.33
C THR A 215 -11.53 -29.48 -22.22
N PHE A 216 -11.17 -29.99 -21.05
CA PHE A 216 -9.82 -30.49 -20.81
C PHE A 216 -9.80 -31.65 -19.84
N THR A 217 -8.74 -32.45 -19.93
CA THR A 217 -8.43 -33.52 -19.00
C THR A 217 -7.03 -33.34 -18.50
N TRP A 218 -6.84 -33.24 -17.19
CA TRP A 218 -5.51 -33.34 -16.59
C TRP A 218 -5.44 -34.56 -15.68
N THR A 219 -4.43 -35.40 -15.91
CA THR A 219 -4.07 -36.42 -14.92
C THR A 219 -3.44 -35.74 -13.69
N THR A 220 -3.51 -36.35 -12.51
CA THR A 220 -2.85 -35.82 -11.30
C THR A 220 -1.35 -35.58 -11.51
N LYS A 221 -0.69 -36.44 -12.29
CA LYS A 221 0.74 -36.32 -12.61
C LYS A 221 1.01 -35.11 -13.51
N GLU A 222 0.20 -34.93 -14.56
CA GLU A 222 0.32 -33.80 -15.48
C GLU A 222 0.04 -32.47 -14.78
N ALA A 223 -1.06 -32.39 -14.02
CA ALA A 223 -1.42 -31.18 -13.28
C ALA A 223 -0.33 -30.76 -12.30
N ALA A 224 0.24 -31.71 -11.54
CA ALA A 224 1.34 -31.45 -10.62
C ALA A 224 2.60 -30.94 -11.33
N ALA A 225 2.93 -31.49 -12.50
CA ALA A 225 4.08 -31.04 -13.30
C ALA A 225 3.85 -29.64 -13.89
N LYS A 226 2.68 -29.39 -14.49
CA LYS A 226 2.33 -28.08 -15.08
C LYS A 226 2.23 -26.97 -14.04
N CYS A 227 1.74 -27.29 -12.85
CA CYS A 227 1.45 -26.31 -11.79
C CYS A 227 2.55 -26.22 -10.71
N GLY A 228 3.55 -27.10 -10.74
CA GLY A 228 4.66 -27.09 -9.78
C GLY A 228 4.23 -27.34 -8.33
N CYS A 229 3.17 -28.11 -8.11
CA CYS A 229 2.60 -28.35 -6.78
C CYS A 229 2.46 -29.85 -6.46
N SER A 230 2.27 -30.18 -5.18
CA SER A 230 2.12 -31.57 -4.75
C SER A 230 0.91 -32.24 -5.41
N ARG A 231 1.05 -33.51 -5.78
CA ARG A 231 -0.05 -34.35 -6.30
C ARG A 231 -1.25 -34.40 -5.36
N THR A 232 -1.01 -34.33 -4.05
CA THR A 232 -2.06 -34.31 -3.02
C THR A 232 -2.91 -33.03 -3.07
N ASN A 233 -2.37 -31.94 -3.60
CA ASN A 233 -3.06 -30.65 -3.65
C ASN A 233 -3.97 -30.51 -4.86
N ILE A 234 -3.78 -31.34 -5.91
CA ILE A 234 -4.50 -31.21 -7.18
C ILE A 234 -6.01 -31.39 -7.00
N ALA A 235 -6.44 -32.49 -6.37
CA ALA A 235 -7.86 -32.78 -6.21
C ALA A 235 -8.60 -31.73 -5.35
N PRO A 236 -8.07 -31.29 -4.19
CA PRO A 236 -8.64 -30.17 -3.45
C PRO A 236 -8.73 -28.87 -4.26
N ILE A 237 -7.70 -28.54 -5.03
CA ILE A 237 -7.67 -27.32 -5.86
C ILE A 237 -8.71 -27.40 -6.97
N MET A 238 -8.79 -28.51 -7.73
CA MET A 238 -9.78 -28.69 -8.79
C MET A 238 -11.21 -28.60 -8.26
N LYS A 239 -11.49 -29.23 -7.11
CA LYS A 239 -12.80 -29.14 -6.44
C LYS A 239 -13.11 -27.71 -5.99
N LYS A 240 -12.09 -26.94 -5.60
CA LYS A 240 -12.26 -25.53 -5.22
C LYS A 240 -12.55 -24.67 -6.45
N LEU A 241 -11.81 -24.84 -7.54
CA LEU A 241 -12.08 -24.17 -8.82
C LEU A 241 -13.50 -24.44 -9.31
N GLU A 242 -13.97 -25.68 -9.15
CA GLU A 242 -15.34 -26.06 -9.46
C GLU A 242 -16.36 -25.32 -8.59
N LYS A 243 -16.16 -25.32 -7.26
CA LYS A 243 -17.03 -24.59 -6.33
C LYS A 243 -17.09 -23.08 -6.62
N LEU A 244 -15.98 -22.50 -7.07
CA LEU A 244 -15.86 -21.09 -7.42
C LEU A 244 -16.42 -20.77 -8.83
N GLY A 245 -16.91 -21.77 -9.57
CA GLY A 245 -17.47 -21.59 -10.91
C GLY A 245 -16.44 -21.37 -12.01
N ALA A 246 -15.16 -21.62 -11.74
CA ALA A 246 -14.09 -21.49 -12.74
C ALA A 246 -14.17 -22.59 -13.80
N ILE A 247 -14.51 -23.80 -13.35
CA ILE A 247 -14.59 -25.01 -14.16
C ILE A 247 -15.82 -25.84 -13.74
N THR A 248 -16.32 -26.68 -14.62
CA THR A 248 -17.34 -27.69 -14.30
C THR A 248 -16.77 -29.08 -14.52
N LEU A 249 -16.96 -30.00 -13.57
CA LEU A 249 -16.67 -31.41 -13.78
C LEU A 249 -17.75 -32.02 -14.69
N ILE A 250 -17.39 -32.32 -15.94
CA ILE A 250 -18.30 -32.93 -16.92
C ILE A 250 -18.36 -34.44 -16.72
N GLN A 251 -17.21 -35.06 -16.48
CA GLN A 251 -17.15 -36.50 -16.25
C GLN A 251 -16.09 -36.84 -15.18
N PRO A 252 -16.47 -37.58 -14.11
CA PRO A 252 -15.51 -38.02 -13.12
C PRO A 252 -14.50 -38.99 -13.74
N GLY A 253 -13.26 -38.91 -13.25
CA GLY A 253 -12.23 -39.90 -13.55
C GLY A 253 -12.58 -41.25 -12.93
N LYS A 254 -12.01 -42.34 -13.46
CA LYS A 254 -12.15 -43.68 -12.88
C LYS A 254 -10.77 -44.18 -12.46
N ALA A 255 -10.61 -44.43 -11.15
CA ALA A 255 -9.40 -45.06 -10.62
C ALA A 255 -9.56 -46.59 -10.68
N GLY A 256 -8.62 -47.27 -11.35
CA GLY A 256 -8.58 -48.72 -11.44
C GLY A 256 -7.25 -49.22 -12.00
N ALA A 257 -6.85 -50.44 -11.64
CA ALA A 257 -5.54 -51.02 -11.95
C ALA A 257 -5.20 -51.06 -13.45
N ASN A 258 -6.21 -51.07 -14.33
CA ASN A 258 -6.04 -51.31 -15.77
C ASN A 258 -6.39 -50.10 -16.67
N SER A 259 -6.79 -48.95 -16.13
CA SER A 259 -6.92 -47.71 -16.92
C SER A 259 -7.10 -46.49 -16.01
N PRO A 260 -6.11 -45.59 -15.89
CA PRO A 260 -6.25 -44.34 -15.16
C PRO A 260 -6.97 -43.31 -16.05
N ARG A 261 -8.30 -43.36 -16.09
CA ARG A 261 -9.08 -42.35 -16.83
C ARG A 261 -9.11 -41.05 -16.03
N ALA A 262 -8.51 -40.00 -16.59
CA ALA A 262 -8.58 -38.64 -16.03
C ALA A 262 -10.02 -38.09 -16.04
N ALA A 263 -10.30 -37.19 -15.11
CA ALA A 263 -11.55 -36.43 -15.10
C ALA A 263 -11.58 -35.45 -16.28
N LEU A 264 -12.78 -35.26 -16.87
CA LEU A 264 -13.05 -34.29 -17.92
C LEU A 264 -13.73 -33.07 -17.31
N TYR A 265 -13.13 -31.91 -17.52
CA TYR A 265 -13.63 -30.63 -17.05
C TYR A 265 -13.96 -29.73 -18.24
N ARG A 266 -14.84 -28.75 -18.04
CA ARG A 266 -15.05 -27.62 -18.94
C ARG A 266 -14.62 -26.34 -18.24
N ARG A 267 -14.01 -25.40 -18.96
CA ARG A 267 -13.73 -24.05 -18.47
C ARG A 267 -14.98 -23.19 -18.64
N ASP A 268 -15.53 -22.63 -17.56
CA ASP A 268 -16.76 -21.82 -17.62
C ASP A 268 -16.52 -20.31 -17.48
N ALA A 269 -15.40 -19.93 -16.84
CA ALA A 269 -15.01 -18.54 -16.62
C ALA A 269 -14.08 -18.00 -17.71
#